data_AF-A0A9C7LA61-F1
#
_entry.id   AF-A0A9C7LA61-F1
#
_cell.length_a   1.000
_cell.length_b   1.000
_cell.length_c   1.000
_cell.angle_alpha   90.00
_cell.angle_beta   90.00
_cell.angle_gamma   90.00
#
_symmetry.space_group_name_H-M   'P 1'
#
loop_
_entity.id
_entity.type
_entity.pdbx_description
1 polymer ?
#
loop_
_entity_poly.entity_id
_entity_poly.type
_entity_poly.pdbx_seq_one_letter_code
_entity_poly.pdbx_strand_id
1 'polypeptide(L)'
;MSSSILKNPIMGSNQVSAEQMIQFVKPVNPSFNPAIAEQFLAVGRKYGVRGDVAFCQAILESNWFRFGGDIRLSQNNFAGLGATGGTSGATFSTIEQGVTAQIQHLYAYATKAALPPGEKIVDPRFHLVVRGSAPNWEELAGKWAFPGYDKTKYRNIDEALAANDTYGQKIIALYNRLKGVNQVDPTAWKMEGINWLYEQGFLTNERWKDQINEPLPLWAEALILQRMFQKLSSER
;
A
#
# COMPACT_ATOMS: atom_id res chain seq x y z
N MET A 1 28.83 -0.76 -7.83
CA MET A 1 28.03 0.41 -7.44
C MET A 1 27.00 -0.06 -6.43
N SER A 2 27.08 0.40 -5.18
CA SER A 2 26.09 0.05 -4.16
C SER A 2 24.76 0.69 -4.56
N SER A 3 23.78 -0.12 -4.94
CA SER A 3 22.41 0.34 -5.11
C SER A 3 21.97 0.90 -3.76
N SER A 4 21.77 2.22 -3.66
CA SER A 4 21.24 2.81 -2.44
C SER A 4 19.82 2.27 -2.26
N ILE A 5 19.65 1.34 -1.33
CA ILE A 5 18.34 0.81 -0.97
C ILE A 5 17.50 2.01 -0.54
N LEU A 6 16.39 2.23 -1.26
CA LEU A 6 15.45 3.32 -0.99
C LEU A 6 14.88 3.08 0.41
N LYS A 7 15.19 3.98 1.33
CA LYS A 7 14.73 3.88 2.72
C LYS A 7 13.37 4.55 2.84
N ASN A 8 12.38 3.81 3.31
CA ASN A 8 11.05 4.33 3.57
C ASN A 8 10.87 4.52 5.08
N PRO A 9 10.83 5.76 5.60
CA PRO A 9 10.69 6.00 7.02
C PRO A 9 9.33 5.52 7.56
N ILE A 10 9.35 4.95 8.78
CA ILE A 10 8.13 4.62 9.53
C ILE A 10 7.45 5.91 10.03
N MET A 11 8.25 6.89 10.44
CA MET A 11 7.77 8.21 10.86
C MET A 11 7.38 9.07 9.65
N GLY A 12 6.33 9.87 9.77
CA GLY A 12 5.90 10.83 8.77
C GLY A 12 4.39 11.01 8.72
N SER A 13 3.94 11.94 7.87
CA SER A 13 2.53 12.22 7.66
C SER A 13 1.91 11.27 6.64
N ASN A 14 0.67 10.84 6.89
CA ASN A 14 -0.12 10.06 5.95
C ASN A 14 -0.24 10.77 4.60
N GLN A 15 -0.27 10.00 3.51
CA GLN A 15 -0.29 10.49 2.13
C GLN A 15 -1.50 10.00 1.33
N VAL A 16 -2.36 9.17 1.93
CA VAL A 16 -3.60 8.66 1.33
C VAL A 16 -4.76 8.88 2.30
N SER A 17 -5.97 8.97 1.76
CA SER A 17 -7.20 9.18 2.54
C SER A 17 -7.81 7.85 3.02
N ALA A 18 -8.75 7.95 3.97
CA ALA A 18 -9.49 6.78 4.45
C ALA A 18 -10.31 6.14 3.31
N GLU A 19 -10.89 6.97 2.44
CA GLU A 19 -11.67 6.53 1.29
C GLU A 19 -10.81 5.68 0.33
N GLN A 20 -9.59 6.11 0.03
CA GLN A 20 -8.65 5.34 -0.79
C GLN A 20 -8.34 3.98 -0.13
N MET A 21 -8.09 3.97 1.19
CA MET A 21 -7.83 2.74 1.96
C MET A 21 -9.04 1.78 1.93
N ILE A 22 -10.25 2.32 2.10
CA ILE A 22 -11.49 1.54 2.08
C ILE A 22 -11.72 0.94 0.69
N GLN A 23 -11.59 1.75 -0.37
CA GLN A 23 -11.75 1.30 -1.76
C GLN A 23 -10.71 0.28 -2.16
N PHE A 24 -9.50 0.36 -1.61
CA PHE A 24 -8.46 -0.63 -1.85
C PHE A 24 -8.81 -2.00 -1.26
N VAL A 25 -9.40 -2.03 -0.07
CA VAL A 25 -9.71 -3.30 0.63
C VAL A 25 -11.03 -3.92 0.19
N LYS A 26 -12.08 -3.13 -0.04
CA LYS A 26 -13.45 -3.63 -0.31
C LYS A 26 -13.57 -4.67 -1.43
N PRO A 27 -12.86 -4.58 -2.57
CA PRO A 27 -12.91 -5.61 -3.61
C PRO A 27 -12.44 -6.99 -3.13
N VAL A 28 -11.56 -7.01 -2.12
CA VAL A 28 -11.01 -8.23 -1.53
C VAL A 28 -11.83 -8.62 -0.29
N ASN A 29 -12.20 -7.67 0.56
CA ASN A 29 -13.02 -7.92 1.75
C ASN A 29 -14.25 -7.01 1.75
N PRO A 30 -15.38 -7.45 1.15
CA PRO A 30 -16.60 -6.64 1.08
C PRO A 30 -17.16 -6.25 2.45
N SER A 31 -16.90 -7.06 3.49
CA SER A 31 -17.35 -6.85 4.87
C SER A 31 -16.37 -6.02 5.72
N PHE A 32 -15.33 -5.43 5.11
CA PHE A 32 -14.34 -4.62 5.82
C PHE A 32 -14.99 -3.45 6.56
N ASN A 33 -14.66 -3.29 7.84
CA ASN A 33 -15.13 -2.19 8.68
C ASN A 33 -14.34 -0.90 8.40
N PRO A 34 -14.95 0.15 7.81
CA PRO A 34 -14.27 1.39 7.46
C PRO A 34 -13.58 2.11 8.63
N ALA A 35 -14.11 1.95 9.85
CA ALA A 35 -13.55 2.57 11.05
C ALA A 35 -12.08 2.16 11.29
N ILE A 36 -11.65 0.98 10.81
CA ILE A 36 -10.25 0.55 10.92
C ILE A 36 -9.33 1.52 10.15
N ALA A 37 -9.68 1.88 8.91
CA ALA A 37 -8.87 2.79 8.10
C ALA A 37 -8.79 4.19 8.73
N GLU A 38 -9.92 4.71 9.23
CA GLU A 38 -9.99 5.99 9.92
C GLU A 38 -9.10 6.02 11.17
N GLN A 39 -9.11 4.94 11.96
CA GLN A 39 -8.30 4.82 13.17
C GLN A 39 -6.80 4.76 12.84
N PHE A 40 -6.38 4.04 11.81
CA PHE A 40 -4.96 4.04 11.39
C PHE A 40 -4.47 5.45 11.04
N LEU A 41 -5.27 6.23 10.32
CA LEU A 41 -4.90 7.61 10.00
C LEU A 41 -4.89 8.51 11.24
N ALA A 42 -5.90 8.41 12.11
CA ALA A 42 -6.03 9.22 13.31
C ALA A 42 -4.91 8.97 14.32
N VAL A 43 -4.68 7.69 14.66
CA VAL A 43 -3.61 7.28 15.58
C VAL A 43 -2.24 7.54 14.95
N GLY A 44 -2.06 7.24 13.66
CA GLY A 44 -0.81 7.56 12.94
C GLY A 44 -0.43 9.03 13.05
N ARG A 45 -1.38 9.95 12.83
CA ARG A 45 -1.16 11.41 13.02
C ARG A 45 -0.74 11.75 14.44
N LYS A 46 -1.37 11.15 15.44
CA LYS A 46 -1.07 11.40 16.87
C LYS A 46 0.37 11.02 17.24
N TYR A 47 0.88 9.92 16.68
CA TYR A 47 2.24 9.42 16.92
C TYR A 47 3.28 9.93 15.92
N GLY A 48 2.86 10.63 14.86
CA GLY A 48 3.74 10.97 13.73
C GLY A 48 4.24 9.74 12.96
N VAL A 49 3.50 8.64 13.01
CA VAL A 49 3.78 7.40 12.26
C VAL A 49 2.92 7.38 11.00
N ARG A 50 3.50 6.86 9.91
CA ARG A 50 2.81 6.59 8.64
C ARG A 50 1.72 5.52 8.82
N GLY A 51 0.57 5.94 9.33
CA GLY A 51 -0.59 5.10 9.60
C GLY A 51 -1.17 4.47 8.34
N ASP A 52 -1.06 5.16 7.21
CA ASP A 52 -1.36 4.63 5.88
C ASP A 52 -0.49 3.42 5.48
N VAL A 53 0.80 3.43 5.82
CA VAL A 53 1.69 2.28 5.56
C VAL A 53 1.51 1.19 6.61
N ALA A 54 1.28 1.56 7.87
CA ALA A 54 0.92 0.62 8.95
C ALA A 54 -0.38 -0.14 8.64
N PHE A 55 -1.33 0.50 7.97
CA PHE A 55 -2.52 -0.17 7.46
C PHE A 55 -2.19 -1.25 6.41
N CYS A 56 -1.24 -0.98 5.51
CA CYS A 56 -0.77 -1.99 4.55
C CYS A 56 -0.06 -3.16 5.25
N GLN A 57 0.70 -2.89 6.30
CA GLN A 57 1.23 -3.94 7.17
C GLN A 57 0.08 -4.79 7.76
N ALA A 58 -0.95 -4.15 8.31
CA ALA A 58 -2.11 -4.86 8.85
C ALA A 58 -2.87 -5.69 7.81
N ILE A 59 -2.98 -5.22 6.55
CA ILE A 59 -3.51 -6.02 5.44
C ILE A 59 -2.71 -7.32 5.27
N LEU A 60 -1.38 -7.23 5.30
CA LEU A 60 -0.51 -8.40 5.14
C LEU A 60 -0.67 -9.38 6.31
N GLU A 61 -0.65 -8.89 7.55
CA GLU A 61 -0.74 -9.70 8.78
C GLU A 61 -2.10 -10.38 8.95
N SER A 62 -3.17 -9.70 8.57
CA SER A 62 -4.55 -10.19 8.78
C SER A 62 -5.17 -10.85 7.55
N ASN A 63 -4.38 -11.02 6.47
CA ASN A 63 -4.86 -11.46 5.17
C ASN A 63 -6.08 -10.63 4.70
N TRP A 64 -5.88 -9.33 4.48
CA TRP A 64 -6.90 -8.37 4.06
C TRP A 64 -8.05 -8.18 5.03
N PHE A 65 -7.76 -8.25 6.34
CA PHE A 65 -8.77 -8.20 7.40
C PHE A 65 -9.86 -9.27 7.23
N ARG A 66 -9.56 -10.37 6.51
CA ARG A 66 -10.50 -11.48 6.29
C ARG A 66 -10.53 -12.45 7.48
N PHE A 67 -9.62 -12.29 8.45
CA PHE A 67 -9.53 -13.03 9.73
C PHE A 67 -10.04 -14.47 9.64
N GLY A 68 -9.18 -15.35 9.14
CA GLY A 68 -9.32 -16.80 9.22
C GLY A 68 -7.96 -17.38 9.60
N GLY A 69 -7.82 -17.88 10.84
CA GLY A 69 -6.57 -18.31 11.47
C GLY A 69 -6.68 -18.28 12.99
N ASP A 70 -5.56 -18.21 13.71
CA ASP A 70 -5.52 -18.15 15.20
C ASP A 70 -6.06 -16.82 15.78
N ILE A 71 -6.21 -15.78 14.94
CA ILE A 71 -6.65 -14.44 15.34
C ILE A 71 -8.09 -14.19 14.89
N ARG A 72 -8.97 -13.92 15.84
CA ARG A 72 -10.40 -13.64 15.58
C ARG A 72 -10.65 -12.15 15.41
N LEU A 73 -11.64 -11.78 14.60
CA LEU A 73 -12.16 -10.42 14.44
C LEU A 73 -12.36 -9.70 15.80
N SER A 74 -12.84 -10.43 16.81
CA SER A 74 -13.09 -9.90 18.15
C SER A 74 -11.85 -9.44 18.91
N GLN A 75 -10.65 -9.81 18.46
CA GLN A 75 -9.41 -9.47 19.17
C GLN A 75 -8.88 -8.09 18.82
N ASN A 76 -9.34 -7.47 17.72
CA ASN A 76 -8.81 -6.21 17.19
C ASN A 76 -7.27 -6.20 17.08
N ASN A 77 -6.62 -7.35 16.94
CA ASN A 77 -5.16 -7.47 16.89
C ASN A 77 -4.69 -7.53 15.44
N PHE A 78 -4.64 -6.36 14.81
CA PHE A 78 -4.35 -6.20 13.38
C PHE A 78 -2.90 -6.51 12.99
N ALA A 79 -2.00 -6.60 13.97
CA ALA A 79 -0.56 -6.76 13.78
C ALA A 79 -0.01 -8.09 14.32
N GLY A 80 -0.89 -9.01 14.75
CA GLY A 80 -0.47 -10.30 15.30
C GLY A 80 0.36 -10.22 16.58
N LEU A 81 0.23 -9.12 17.35
CA LEU A 81 1.06 -8.89 18.53
C LEU A 81 0.87 -10.03 19.55
N GLY A 82 1.96 -10.72 19.86
CA GLY A 82 1.97 -11.81 20.84
C GLY A 82 1.41 -13.14 20.33
N ALA A 83 1.05 -13.25 19.04
CA ALA A 83 0.66 -14.54 18.46
C ALA A 83 1.93 -15.33 18.08
N THR A 84 2.33 -16.30 18.90
CA THR A 84 3.42 -17.24 18.57
C THR A 84 2.96 -18.67 18.80
N GLY A 85 2.99 -19.49 17.74
CA GLY A 85 2.98 -20.96 17.82
C GLY A 85 1.90 -21.58 18.73
N GLY A 86 0.64 -21.15 18.60
CA GLY A 86 -0.48 -21.70 19.38
C GLY A 86 -0.85 -20.96 20.67
N THR A 87 -0.18 -19.84 20.99
CA THR A 87 -0.64 -18.93 22.06
C THR A 87 -1.59 -17.90 21.49
N SER A 88 -2.73 -17.68 22.16
CA SER A 88 -3.66 -16.62 21.80
C SER A 88 -2.94 -15.27 21.84
N GLY A 89 -2.88 -14.57 20.71
CA GLY A 89 -2.30 -13.23 20.65
C GLY A 89 -3.02 -12.24 21.56
N ALA A 90 -2.44 -11.03 21.69
CA ALA A 90 -3.07 -9.95 22.45
C ALA A 90 -4.49 -9.67 21.96
N THR A 91 -5.36 -9.22 22.86
CA THR A 91 -6.75 -8.88 22.57
C THR A 91 -7.01 -7.46 23.04
N PHE A 92 -7.61 -6.65 22.17
CA PHE A 92 -7.90 -5.24 22.42
C PHE A 92 -9.41 -5.01 22.37
N SER A 93 -9.92 -4.22 23.32
CA SER A 93 -11.37 -4.06 23.48
C SER A 93 -11.98 -3.19 22.38
N THR A 94 -11.19 -2.34 21.72
CA THR A 94 -11.64 -1.47 20.63
C THR A 94 -10.67 -1.49 19.45
N ILE A 95 -11.18 -1.11 18.27
CA ILE A 95 -10.37 -0.90 17.06
C ILE A 95 -9.25 0.11 17.35
N GLU A 96 -9.58 1.22 18.03
CA GLU A 96 -8.60 2.25 18.40
C GLU A 96 -7.46 1.67 19.25
N GLN A 97 -7.74 0.82 20.24
CA GLN A 97 -6.69 0.19 21.05
C GLN A 97 -5.82 -0.76 20.23
N GLY A 98 -6.43 -1.56 19.36
CA GLY A 98 -5.71 -2.46 18.45
C GLY A 98 -4.76 -1.73 17.52
N VAL A 99 -5.25 -0.66 16.88
CA VAL A 99 -4.45 0.22 16.03
C VAL A 99 -3.37 0.93 16.85
N THR A 100 -3.70 1.43 18.04
CA THR A 100 -2.75 2.10 18.94
C THR A 100 -1.61 1.17 19.34
N ALA A 101 -1.89 -0.09 19.66
CA ALA A 101 -0.86 -1.07 19.98
C ALA A 101 0.09 -1.29 18.79
N GLN A 102 -0.45 -1.46 17.58
CA GLN A 102 0.39 -1.60 16.38
C GLN A 102 1.26 -0.35 16.12
N ILE A 103 0.65 0.84 16.19
CA ILE A 103 1.35 2.11 15.97
C ILE A 103 2.42 2.34 17.05
N GLN A 104 2.16 1.98 18.30
CA GLN A 104 3.15 2.04 19.36
C GLN A 104 4.32 1.09 19.12
N HIS A 105 4.06 -0.13 18.63
CA HIS A 105 5.13 -1.07 18.31
C HIS A 105 6.04 -0.52 17.19
N LEU A 106 5.45 0.05 16.14
CA LEU A 106 6.16 0.74 15.06
C LEU A 106 6.92 1.97 15.58
N TYR A 107 6.30 2.77 16.45
CA TYR A 107 6.90 3.94 17.09
C TYR A 107 8.13 3.55 17.93
N ALA A 108 8.06 2.43 18.65
CA ALA A 108 9.18 1.90 19.41
C ALA A 108 10.36 1.54 18.48
N TYR A 109 10.12 0.85 17.36
CA TYR A 109 11.17 0.58 16.37
C TYR A 109 11.75 1.85 15.77
N ALA A 110 10.89 2.84 15.50
CA ALA A 110 11.27 4.00 14.70
C ALA A 110 12.02 5.09 15.48
N THR A 111 11.73 5.26 16.78
CA THR A 111 12.25 6.39 17.55
C THR A 111 12.44 6.08 19.05
N LYS A 112 13.33 6.87 19.68
CA LYS A 112 13.57 6.90 21.13
C LYS A 112 12.80 8.02 21.84
N ALA A 113 12.06 8.87 21.12
CA ALA A 113 11.32 9.99 21.69
C ALA A 113 10.29 9.55 22.75
N ALA A 114 9.90 10.42 23.68
CA ALA A 114 8.81 10.11 24.60
C ALA A 114 7.50 9.85 23.83
N LEU A 115 6.52 9.18 24.44
CA LEU A 115 5.20 9.06 23.84
C LEU A 115 4.58 10.45 23.62
N PRO A 116 3.67 10.60 22.64
CA PRO A 116 2.90 11.83 22.50
C PRO A 116 2.21 12.24 23.81
N PRO A 117 2.06 13.54 24.10
CA PRO A 117 1.45 13.99 25.34
C PRO A 117 0.07 13.38 25.60
N GLY A 118 -0.12 12.82 26.80
CA GLY A 118 -1.39 12.20 27.22
C GLY A 118 -1.55 10.73 26.83
N GLU A 119 -0.66 10.17 26.01
CA GLU A 119 -0.72 8.77 25.60
C GLU A 119 -0.15 7.82 26.65
N LYS A 120 -0.78 6.64 26.78
CA LYS A 120 -0.32 5.54 27.64
C LYS A 120 0.07 4.35 26.77
N ILE A 121 0.98 3.50 27.26
CA ILE A 121 1.35 2.26 26.56
C ILE A 121 0.15 1.30 26.55
N VAL A 122 -0.30 0.94 25.35
CA VAL A 122 -1.33 -0.06 25.05
C VAL A 122 -0.68 -1.34 24.49
N ASP A 123 0.43 -1.20 23.76
CA ASP A 123 1.19 -2.34 23.24
C ASP A 123 1.82 -3.14 24.39
N PRO A 124 1.39 -4.40 24.63
CA PRO A 124 1.96 -5.21 25.70
C PRO A 124 3.42 -5.58 25.47
N ARG A 125 3.93 -5.44 24.23
CA ARG A 125 5.31 -5.75 23.84
C ARG A 125 6.17 -4.52 23.65
N PHE A 126 5.68 -3.31 23.97
CA PHE A 126 6.40 -2.06 23.75
C PHE A 126 7.80 -2.07 24.39
N HIS A 127 7.89 -2.64 25.58
CA HIS A 127 9.13 -2.74 26.37
C HIS A 127 10.12 -3.79 25.85
N LEU A 128 9.69 -4.70 24.96
CA LEU A 128 10.56 -5.72 24.35
C LEU A 128 11.33 -5.19 23.13
N VAL A 129 10.92 -4.03 22.59
CA VAL A 129 11.56 -3.43 21.43
C VAL A 129 12.77 -2.61 21.87
N VAL A 130 13.93 -2.89 21.27
CA VAL A 130 15.08 -1.99 21.34
C VAL A 130 14.72 -0.71 20.59
N ARG A 131 14.47 0.37 21.33
CA ARG A 131 13.89 1.59 20.76
C ARG A 131 14.80 2.29 19.75
N GLY A 132 14.23 2.72 18.63
CA GLY A 132 14.95 3.37 17.52
C GLY A 132 15.84 2.42 16.72
N SER A 133 15.63 1.10 16.82
CA SER A 133 16.47 0.11 16.14
C SER A 133 16.10 -0.12 14.67
N ALA A 134 14.92 0.28 14.20
CA ALA A 134 14.50 0.18 12.81
C ALA A 134 13.66 1.40 12.39
N PRO A 135 14.30 2.54 12.08
CA PRO A 135 13.61 3.73 11.57
C PRO A 135 12.84 3.56 10.25
N ASN A 136 13.19 2.55 9.44
CA ASN A 136 12.63 2.35 8.11
C ASN A 136 11.92 1.00 7.96
N TRP A 137 10.94 0.92 7.06
CA TRP A 137 10.15 -0.29 6.83
C TRP A 137 11.00 -1.49 6.42
N GLU A 138 12.02 -1.28 5.60
CA GLU A 138 12.96 -2.32 5.15
C GLU A 138 13.74 -2.96 6.31
N GLU A 139 13.95 -2.23 7.41
CA GLU A 139 14.71 -2.68 8.58
C GLU A 139 13.86 -3.54 9.55
N LEU A 140 12.56 -3.69 9.27
CA LEU A 140 11.66 -4.56 10.06
C LEU A 140 11.85 -6.04 9.74
N ALA A 141 12.43 -6.39 8.60
CA ALA A 141 12.76 -7.77 8.27
C ALA A 141 13.81 -8.31 9.26
N GLY A 142 13.53 -9.45 9.88
CA GLY A 142 14.34 -10.04 10.95
C GLY A 142 14.11 -9.43 12.34
N LYS A 143 13.29 -8.37 12.46
CA LYS A 143 12.96 -7.72 13.75
C LYS A 143 11.50 -7.85 14.12
N TRP A 144 10.62 -7.37 13.24
CA TRP A 144 9.18 -7.55 13.39
C TRP A 144 8.79 -8.96 12.94
N ALA A 145 9.16 -9.31 11.70
CA ALA A 145 8.93 -10.62 11.13
C ALA A 145 10.27 -11.36 11.04
N PHE A 146 10.40 -12.46 11.77
CA PHE A 146 11.57 -13.34 11.67
C PHE A 146 11.23 -14.58 10.83
N PRO A 147 12.05 -14.94 9.82
CA PRO A 147 13.28 -14.28 9.38
C PRO A 147 13.06 -13.04 8.50
N GLY A 148 11.81 -12.75 8.11
CA GLY A 148 11.47 -11.54 7.33
C GLY A 148 11.66 -11.67 5.83
N TYR A 149 11.92 -12.89 5.33
CA TYR A 149 12.02 -13.26 3.93
C TYR A 149 11.74 -14.76 3.75
N ASP A 150 11.59 -15.22 2.51
CA ASP A 150 11.36 -16.64 2.18
C ASP A 150 12.69 -17.41 2.11
N LYS A 151 12.97 -18.23 3.12
CA LYS A 151 14.19 -19.06 3.21
C LYS A 151 14.26 -20.18 2.15
N THR A 152 13.15 -20.48 1.45
CA THR A 152 13.18 -21.45 0.34
C THR A 152 13.65 -20.80 -0.96
N LYS A 153 13.55 -19.46 -1.06
CA LYS A 153 13.95 -18.67 -2.23
C LYS A 153 15.31 -18.01 -2.09
N TYR A 154 15.65 -17.56 -0.88
CA TYR A 154 16.86 -16.78 -0.63
C TYR A 154 17.71 -17.42 0.48
N ARG A 155 19.03 -17.35 0.32
CA ARG A 155 19.97 -17.91 1.30
C ARG A 155 20.07 -17.04 2.55
N ASN A 156 19.94 -15.73 2.38
CA ASN A 156 20.06 -14.74 3.44
C ASN A 156 19.18 -13.52 3.15
N ILE A 157 19.07 -12.63 4.14
CA ILE A 157 18.27 -11.41 4.03
C ILE A 157 18.79 -10.44 2.97
N ASP A 158 20.11 -10.41 2.72
CA ASP A 158 20.72 -9.50 1.74
C ASP A 158 20.28 -9.83 0.31
N GLU A 159 20.16 -11.11 -0.03
CA GLU A 159 19.62 -11.55 -1.31
C GLU A 159 18.15 -11.18 -1.48
N ALA A 160 17.33 -11.39 -0.45
CA ALA A 160 15.94 -10.99 -0.47
C ALA A 160 15.78 -9.46 -0.59
N LEU A 161 16.65 -8.71 0.07
CA LEU A 161 16.68 -7.25 0.05
C LEU A 161 17.04 -6.73 -1.34
N ALA A 162 18.05 -7.33 -1.99
CA ALA A 162 18.42 -7.03 -3.37
C ALA A 162 17.31 -7.37 -4.36
N ALA A 163 16.49 -8.39 -4.07
CA ALA A 163 15.36 -8.81 -4.89
C ALA A 163 14.06 -8.03 -4.63
N ASN A 164 14.05 -7.08 -3.70
CA ASN A 164 12.85 -6.38 -3.23
C ASN A 164 11.75 -7.29 -2.63
N ASP A 165 12.11 -8.41 -2.00
CA ASP A 165 11.16 -9.41 -1.50
C ASP A 165 11.20 -9.62 0.03
N THR A 166 11.79 -8.68 0.77
CA THR A 166 11.72 -8.68 2.24
C THR A 166 10.35 -8.26 2.75
N TYR A 167 10.07 -8.54 4.02
CA TYR A 167 8.85 -8.13 4.71
C TYR A 167 8.54 -6.63 4.55
N GLY A 168 9.52 -5.76 4.79
CA GLY A 168 9.35 -4.32 4.63
C GLY A 168 9.02 -3.92 3.19
N GLN A 169 9.74 -4.49 2.21
CA GLN A 169 9.52 -4.19 0.79
C GLN A 169 8.15 -4.66 0.28
N LYS A 170 7.62 -5.77 0.81
CA LYS A 170 6.25 -6.22 0.53
C LYS A 170 5.20 -5.22 1.01
N ILE A 171 5.40 -4.65 2.20
CA ILE A 171 4.50 -3.61 2.75
C ILE A 171 4.55 -2.36 1.86
N ILE A 172 5.74 -1.91 1.47
CA ILE A 172 5.91 -0.74 0.59
C ILE A 172 5.32 -0.98 -0.79
N ALA A 173 5.49 -2.17 -1.37
CA ALA A 173 4.88 -2.54 -2.65
C ALA A 173 3.34 -2.50 -2.56
N LEU A 174 2.77 -2.98 -1.45
CA LEU A 174 1.33 -2.89 -1.21
C LEU A 174 0.85 -1.44 -1.04
N TYR A 175 1.61 -0.61 -0.30
CA TYR A 175 1.33 0.81 -0.16
C TYR A 175 1.39 1.56 -1.50
N ASN A 176 2.33 1.25 -2.38
CA ASN A 176 2.41 1.87 -3.70
C ASN A 176 1.16 1.56 -4.56
N ARG A 177 0.62 0.34 -4.45
CA ARG A 177 -0.66 -0.02 -5.09
C ARG A 177 -1.83 0.76 -4.49
N LEU A 178 -1.89 0.87 -3.16
CA LEU A 178 -2.88 1.68 -2.46
C LEU A 178 -2.83 3.15 -2.89
N LYS A 179 -1.62 3.74 -2.98
CA LYS A 179 -1.42 5.13 -3.38
C LYS A 179 -1.92 5.44 -4.80
N GLY A 180 -1.95 4.43 -5.67
CA GLY A 180 -2.49 4.53 -7.03
C GLY A 180 -4.02 4.51 -7.11
N VAL A 181 -4.74 4.19 -6.02
CA VAL A 181 -6.21 4.17 -6.02
C VAL A 181 -6.75 5.57 -6.26
N ASN A 182 -7.57 5.71 -7.30
CA ASN A 182 -8.12 6.98 -7.81
C ASN A 182 -7.08 8.05 -8.18
N GLN A 183 -5.83 7.67 -8.41
CA GLN A 183 -5.03 8.53 -9.28
C GLN A 183 -5.65 8.45 -10.67
N VAL A 184 -6.19 9.58 -11.14
CA VAL A 184 -6.51 9.72 -12.55
C VAL A 184 -5.21 9.42 -13.27
N ASP A 185 -5.19 8.31 -14.03
CA ASP A 185 -4.07 8.02 -14.90
C ASP A 185 -3.88 9.28 -15.77
N PRO A 186 -2.73 9.97 -15.69
CA PRO A 186 -2.50 11.20 -16.47
C PRO A 186 -2.57 10.95 -17.99
N THR A 187 -2.66 9.68 -18.40
CA THR A 187 -2.88 9.24 -19.78
C THR A 187 -4.29 8.75 -20.08
N ALA A 188 -5.22 8.72 -19.11
CA ALA A 188 -6.60 8.29 -19.30
C ALA A 188 -7.30 9.06 -20.43
N TRP A 189 -7.14 10.39 -20.44
CA TRP A 189 -7.70 11.23 -21.50
C TRP A 189 -7.10 10.93 -22.89
N LYS A 190 -5.84 10.46 -22.95
CA LYS A 190 -5.20 10.03 -24.22
C LYS A 190 -5.86 8.75 -24.73
N MET A 191 -6.09 7.79 -23.83
CA MET A 191 -6.78 6.54 -24.16
C MET A 191 -8.23 6.77 -24.57
N GLU A 192 -8.96 7.68 -23.90
CA GLU A 192 -10.30 8.10 -24.31
C GLU A 192 -10.32 8.67 -25.73
N GLY A 193 -9.39 9.60 -26.04
CA GLY A 193 -9.28 10.18 -27.38
C GLY A 193 -8.94 9.14 -28.46
N ILE A 194 -8.01 8.22 -28.17
CA ILE A 194 -7.63 7.14 -29.10
C ILE A 194 -8.82 6.19 -29.32
N ASN A 195 -9.48 5.75 -28.26
CA ASN A 195 -10.65 4.87 -28.36
C ASN A 195 -11.79 5.53 -29.16
N TRP A 196 -12.07 6.81 -28.92
CA TRP A 196 -13.04 7.57 -29.70
C TRP A 196 -12.67 7.58 -31.20
N LEU A 197 -11.41 7.81 -31.56
CA LEU A 197 -10.97 7.76 -32.96
C LEU A 197 -11.18 6.37 -33.60
N TYR A 198 -11.04 5.27 -32.86
CA TYR A 198 -11.38 3.92 -33.36
C TYR A 198 -12.87 3.75 -33.54
N GLU A 199 -13.67 4.12 -32.54
CA GLU A 199 -15.13 4.02 -32.58
C GLU A 199 -15.72 4.80 -33.76
N GLN A 200 -15.13 5.95 -34.09
CA GLN A 200 -15.53 6.75 -35.24
C GLN A 200 -15.01 6.23 -36.59
N GLY A 201 -14.13 5.22 -36.59
CA GLY A 201 -13.50 4.64 -37.79
C GLY A 201 -12.34 5.46 -38.35
N PHE A 202 -11.85 6.47 -37.61
CA PHE A 202 -10.74 7.32 -38.04
C PHE A 202 -9.39 6.63 -37.84
N LEU A 203 -9.22 5.91 -36.73
CA LEU A 203 -8.13 4.96 -36.55
C LEU A 203 -8.61 3.54 -36.83
N THR A 204 -7.79 2.74 -37.52
CA THR A 204 -8.18 1.39 -37.98
C THR A 204 -7.23 0.28 -37.54
N ASN A 205 -6.06 0.61 -36.99
CA ASN A 205 -5.05 -0.38 -36.57
C ASN A 205 -4.77 -0.23 -35.08
N GLU A 206 -5.20 -1.15 -34.21
CA GLU A 206 -5.16 -1.06 -32.74
C GLU A 206 -3.78 -0.83 -32.10
N ARG A 207 -2.68 -1.03 -32.84
CA ARG A 207 -1.30 -0.81 -32.37
C ARG A 207 -1.06 0.58 -31.75
N TRP A 208 -1.85 1.59 -32.13
CA TRP A 208 -1.73 2.95 -31.57
C TRP A 208 -2.15 3.04 -30.10
N LYS A 209 -2.96 2.10 -29.59
CA LYS A 209 -3.27 1.98 -28.15
C LYS A 209 -2.01 1.67 -27.32
N ASP A 210 -1.01 1.04 -27.92
CA ASP A 210 0.27 0.71 -27.28
C ASP A 210 1.32 1.83 -27.42
N GLN A 211 1.00 2.90 -28.15
CA GLN A 211 1.93 3.98 -28.51
C GLN A 211 1.37 5.38 -28.18
N ILE A 212 0.60 5.49 -27.09
CA ILE A 212 -0.14 6.69 -26.68
C ILE A 212 0.70 7.97 -26.46
N ASN A 213 2.03 7.85 -26.35
CA ASN A 213 2.94 8.97 -26.13
C ASN A 213 3.77 9.31 -27.38
N GLU A 214 3.68 8.49 -28.43
CA GLU A 214 4.40 8.71 -29.68
C GLU A 214 3.54 9.56 -30.63
N PRO A 215 4.11 10.56 -31.30
CA PRO A 215 3.38 11.31 -32.32
C PRO A 215 3.02 10.39 -33.50
N LEU A 216 1.85 10.63 -34.10
CA LEU A 216 1.48 9.94 -35.33
C LEU A 216 2.43 10.37 -36.46
N PRO A 217 2.81 9.46 -37.37
CA PRO A 217 3.53 9.84 -38.57
C PRO A 217 2.61 10.69 -39.47
N LEU A 218 3.19 11.66 -40.17
CA LEU A 218 2.45 12.64 -40.99
C LEU A 218 1.44 12.01 -41.97
N TRP A 219 1.75 10.85 -42.54
CA TRP A 219 0.83 10.14 -43.45
C TRP A 219 -0.42 9.63 -42.73
N ALA A 220 -0.32 9.27 -41.45
CA ALA A 220 -1.45 8.80 -40.65
C ALA A 220 -2.36 9.96 -40.27
N GLU A 221 -1.78 11.12 -39.93
CA GLU A 221 -2.54 12.36 -39.70
C GLU A 221 -3.34 12.76 -40.96
N ALA A 222 -2.70 12.69 -42.14
CA ALA A 222 -3.38 12.99 -43.41
C ALA A 222 -4.56 12.04 -43.69
N LEU A 223 -4.42 10.75 -43.40
CA LEU A 223 -5.51 9.78 -43.56
C LEU A 223 -6.67 10.02 -42.60
N ILE A 224 -6.38 10.38 -41.35
CA ILE A 224 -7.41 10.74 -40.37
C ILE A 224 -8.21 11.94 -40.88
N LEU A 225 -7.52 13.00 -41.33
CA LEU A 225 -8.16 14.20 -41.90
C LEU A 225 -8.99 13.87 -43.15
N GLN A 226 -8.49 13.02 -44.05
CA GLN A 226 -9.22 12.58 -45.23
C GLN A 226 -10.52 11.85 -44.86
N ARG A 227 -10.47 10.91 -43.91
CA ARG A 227 -11.64 10.17 -43.44
C ARG A 227 -12.66 11.08 -42.75
N MET A 228 -12.19 12.03 -41.93
CA MET A 228 -13.06 13.05 -41.32
C MET A 228 -13.77 13.89 -42.39
N PHE A 229 -13.04 14.36 -43.41
CA PHE A 229 -13.62 15.12 -44.50
C PHE A 229 -14.65 14.32 -45.30
N GLN A 230 -14.36 13.06 -45.61
CA GLN A 230 -15.30 12.16 -46.29
C GLN A 230 -16.58 11.96 -45.49
N LYS A 231 -16.46 11.70 -44.18
CA LYS A 231 -17.61 11.50 -43.28
C LYS A 231 -18.50 12.74 -43.23
N LEU A 232 -17.93 13.93 -43.05
CA LEU A 232 -18.65 15.20 -43.07
C LEU A 232 -19.30 15.52 -44.43
N SER A 233 -18.70 15.04 -45.52
CA SER A 233 -19.23 15.25 -46.88
C SER A 233 -20.35 14.25 -47.23
N SER A 234 -20.35 13.06 -46.62
CA SER A 234 -21.39 12.04 -46.81
C SER A 234 -22.64 12.24 -45.94
N GLU A 235 -22.55 13.09 -44.91
CA GLU A 235 -23.66 13.43 -44.01
C GLU A 235 -24.47 14.67 -44.49
N ARG A 236 -24.17 15.21 -45.69
CA ARG A 236 -24.93 16.26 -46.38
C ARG A 236 -25.78 15.69 -47.51
#